data_AF-A0A9P7YUA0-F1
#
_entry.id   AF-A0A9P7YUA0-F1
#
_cell.length_a   1.000
_cell.length_b   1.000
_cell.length_c   1.000
_cell.angle_alpha   90.00
_cell.angle_beta   90.00
_cell.angle_gamma   90.00
#
_symmetry.space_group_name_H-M   'P 1'
#
loop_
_entity.id
_entity.type
_entity.pdbx_description
1 polymer ?
#
loop_
_entity_poly.entity_id
_entity_poly.type
_entity_poly.pdbx_seq_one_letter_code
_entity_poly.pdbx_strand_id
1 'polypeptide(L)'
;MCPLPKLLEYHGETGKPEAWLQQARAKIEVDYHGCTDYVKFWALSGSLRGKALRRMEAWVREQGVPDWADGSAFLSRVNFVFRDPQAKVRAQRKLDALRQSSKPFLELFMEWQSLLLESGGSWPDNAKKISLIRILSDELVQAMATVPSQPDFESYCSIIKETDDRLKAYKARNRTQGSKLTTHHPSLLGSVLQTLHKLEQTTRT
;
A
#
# COMPACT_ATOMS: atom_id res chain seq x y z
N MET A 1 -15.11 30.95 -15.71
CA MET A 1 -14.14 30.13 -14.96
C MET A 1 -14.92 29.32 -13.93
N CYS A 2 -14.79 27.99 -13.90
CA CYS A 2 -15.50 27.16 -12.93
C CYS A 2 -14.68 27.11 -11.63
N PRO A 3 -15.21 27.54 -10.48
CA PRO A 3 -14.45 27.54 -9.23
C PRO A 3 -14.21 26.10 -8.75
N LEU A 4 -13.07 25.87 -8.11
CA LEU A 4 -12.79 24.59 -7.46
C LEU A 4 -13.77 24.35 -6.28
N PRO A 5 -13.98 23.09 -5.86
CA PRO A 5 -14.70 22.78 -4.63
C PRO A 5 -14.17 23.56 -3.42
N LYS A 6 -14.99 23.72 -2.39
CA LYS A 6 -14.56 24.36 -1.14
C LYS A 6 -13.35 23.61 -0.57
N LEU A 7 -12.33 24.36 -0.15
CA LEU A 7 -11.15 23.79 0.50
C LEU A 7 -11.57 23.06 1.78
N LEU A 8 -11.13 21.81 1.94
CA LEU A 8 -11.40 21.01 3.11
C LEU A 8 -10.72 21.60 4.35
N GLU A 9 -11.34 21.39 5.51
CA GLU A 9 -10.77 21.84 6.77
C GLU A 9 -9.57 20.99 7.16
N TYR A 10 -8.51 21.61 7.69
CA TYR A 10 -7.33 20.92 8.21
C TYR A 10 -7.23 21.03 9.72
N HIS A 11 -7.23 19.90 10.41
CA HIS A 11 -7.24 19.84 11.88
C HIS A 11 -5.84 19.72 12.50
N GLY A 12 -4.80 19.53 11.69
CA GLY A 12 -3.41 19.39 12.16
C GLY A 12 -2.96 17.94 12.36
N GLU A 13 -3.50 17.02 11.55
CA GLU A 13 -3.03 15.64 11.45
C GLU A 13 -1.54 15.62 11.16
N THR A 14 -0.78 15.11 12.13
CA THR A 14 0.68 15.22 12.11
C THR A 14 1.26 14.22 11.13
N GLY A 15 2.16 14.69 10.27
CA GLY A 15 2.93 13.87 9.34
C GLY A 15 2.30 13.54 8.00
N LYS A 16 1.12 14.11 7.69
CA LYS A 16 0.49 14.01 6.37
C LYS A 16 -0.18 15.32 5.88
N PRO A 17 0.45 16.52 6.01
CA PRO A 17 -0.19 17.74 5.52
C PRO A 17 -0.29 17.82 3.98
N GLU A 18 0.41 16.95 3.25
CA GLU A 18 0.67 17.06 1.80
C GLU A 18 -0.62 17.09 0.97
N ALA A 19 -1.58 16.23 1.27
CA ALA A 19 -2.85 16.18 0.54
C ALA A 19 -3.63 17.49 0.66
N TRP A 20 -3.71 18.04 1.88
CA TRP A 20 -4.36 19.32 2.12
C TRP A 20 -3.58 20.48 1.49
N LEU A 21 -2.24 20.49 1.62
CA LEU A 21 -1.37 21.50 1.01
C LEU A 21 -1.54 21.54 -0.52
N GLN A 22 -1.68 20.38 -1.17
CA GLN A 22 -1.90 20.31 -2.62
C GLN A 22 -3.25 20.93 -3.01
N GLN A 23 -4.33 20.59 -2.29
CA GLN A 23 -5.65 21.19 -2.51
C GLN A 23 -5.64 22.70 -2.28
N ALA A 24 -4.97 23.15 -1.22
CA ALA A 24 -4.84 24.55 -0.86
C ALA A 24 -4.06 25.34 -1.93
N ARG A 25 -2.97 24.80 -2.47
CA ARG A 25 -2.21 25.39 -3.59
C ARG A 25 -3.11 25.56 -4.82
N ALA A 26 -3.79 24.50 -5.24
CA ALA A 26 -4.69 24.54 -6.39
C ALA A 26 -5.82 25.56 -6.18
N LYS A 27 -6.39 25.62 -4.97
CA LYS A 27 -7.43 26.60 -4.62
C LYS A 27 -6.94 28.02 -4.81
N ILE A 28 -5.75 28.33 -4.32
CA ILE A 28 -5.17 29.68 -4.46
C ILE A 28 -4.84 30.02 -5.91
N GLU A 29 -4.28 29.06 -6.65
CA GLU A 29 -3.88 29.24 -8.04
C GLU A 29 -5.06 29.39 -9.00
N VAL A 30 -6.19 28.75 -8.74
CA VAL A 30 -7.37 28.82 -9.62
C VAL A 30 -8.33 29.92 -9.16
N ASP A 31 -8.79 29.84 -7.90
CA ASP A 31 -9.92 30.67 -7.43
C ASP A 31 -9.47 32.03 -6.88
N TYR A 32 -8.22 32.16 -6.44
CA TYR A 32 -7.69 33.38 -5.83
C TYR A 32 -6.51 33.99 -6.62
N HIS A 33 -6.32 33.61 -7.88
CA HIS A 33 -5.18 34.04 -8.69
C HIS A 33 -5.05 35.57 -8.81
N GLY A 34 -6.18 36.28 -8.96
CA GLY A 34 -6.24 37.74 -9.03
C GLY A 34 -6.42 38.44 -7.68
N CYS A 35 -6.46 37.71 -6.57
CA CYS A 35 -6.64 38.30 -5.25
C CYS A 35 -5.32 38.77 -4.66
N THR A 36 -5.41 39.72 -3.72
CA THR A 36 -4.25 40.15 -2.93
C THR A 36 -3.77 39.01 -2.01
N ASP A 37 -2.51 39.07 -1.64
CA ASP A 37 -1.91 38.06 -0.77
C ASP A 37 -2.60 38.01 0.60
N TYR A 38 -3.00 39.16 1.14
CA TYR A 38 -3.84 39.24 2.35
C TYR A 38 -5.12 38.39 2.25
N VAL A 39 -5.84 38.45 1.13
CA VAL A 39 -7.06 37.64 0.93
C VAL A 39 -6.72 36.15 0.84
N LYS A 40 -5.64 35.80 0.11
CA LYS A 40 -5.16 34.41 0.02
C LYS A 40 -4.79 33.86 1.39
N PHE A 41 -4.06 34.63 2.19
CA PHE A 41 -3.67 34.27 3.56
C PHE A 41 -4.90 33.96 4.42
N TRP A 42 -5.90 34.84 4.43
CA TRP A 42 -7.09 34.61 5.25
C TRP A 42 -8.00 33.50 4.72
N ALA A 43 -8.07 33.30 3.40
CA ALA A 43 -8.76 32.16 2.80
C ALA A 43 -8.14 30.83 3.27
N LEU A 44 -6.81 30.75 3.32
CA LEU A 44 -6.09 29.58 3.82
C LEU A 44 -6.26 29.43 5.34
N SER A 45 -6.02 30.50 6.10
CA SER A 45 -6.14 30.50 7.56
C SER A 45 -7.54 30.11 8.04
N GLY A 46 -8.58 30.61 7.36
CA GLY A 46 -9.98 30.30 7.65
C GLY A 46 -10.38 28.84 7.43
N SER A 47 -9.53 28.04 6.77
CA SER A 47 -9.73 26.60 6.59
C SER A 47 -9.00 25.74 7.63
N LEU A 48 -8.25 26.34 8.55
CA LEU A 48 -7.63 25.62 9.65
C LEU A 48 -8.60 25.43 10.83
N ARG A 49 -8.49 24.28 11.51
CA ARG A 49 -9.26 23.94 12.72
C ARG A 49 -8.36 23.31 13.77
N GLY A 50 -8.88 23.20 14.99
CA GLY A 50 -8.28 22.38 16.05
C GLY A 50 -6.79 22.70 16.31
N LYS A 51 -5.93 21.68 16.20
CA LYS A 51 -4.48 21.80 16.47
C LYS A 51 -3.78 22.64 15.41
N ALA A 52 -4.23 22.58 14.16
CA ALA A 52 -3.69 23.41 13.08
C ALA A 52 -3.86 24.88 13.40
N LEU A 53 -5.10 25.28 13.67
CA LEU A 53 -5.45 26.67 13.96
C LEU A 53 -4.66 27.19 15.16
N ARG A 54 -4.68 26.49 16.31
CA ARG A 54 -3.97 26.93 17.53
C ARG A 54 -2.48 27.19 17.32
N ARG A 55 -1.80 26.33 16.55
CA ARG A 55 -0.36 26.48 16.28
C ARG A 55 -0.07 27.61 15.31
N MET A 56 -0.90 27.77 14.29
CA MET A 56 -0.72 28.82 13.30
C MET A 56 -1.08 30.19 13.87
N GLU A 57 -2.14 30.30 14.67
CA GLU A 57 -2.50 31.54 15.38
C GLU A 57 -1.41 32.03 16.32
N ALA A 58 -0.74 31.13 17.04
CA ALA A 58 0.39 31.49 17.90
C ALA A 58 1.50 32.14 17.08
N TRP A 59 1.83 31.56 15.92
CA TRP A 59 2.81 32.12 14.99
C TRP A 59 2.38 33.47 14.40
N VAL A 60 1.11 33.60 13.99
CA VAL A 60 0.56 34.88 13.49
C VAL A 60 0.57 35.96 14.57
N ARG A 61 0.28 35.61 15.83
CA ARG A 61 0.32 36.57 16.93
C ARG A 61 1.74 37.06 17.22
N GLU A 62 2.72 36.17 17.14
CA GLU A 62 4.13 36.49 17.39
C GLU A 62 4.74 37.35 16.27
N GLN A 63 4.43 37.04 15.01
CA GLN A 63 5.01 37.72 13.85
C GLN A 63 4.18 38.93 13.38
N GLY A 64 2.96 39.11 13.91
CA GLY A 64 1.93 39.97 13.33
C GLY A 64 1.28 39.34 12.10
N VAL A 65 0.28 40.02 11.51
CA VAL A 65 -0.10 39.79 10.10
C VAL A 65 0.73 40.77 9.30
N PRO A 66 1.85 40.35 8.72
CA PRO A 66 2.76 41.28 8.09
C PRO A 66 2.24 41.71 6.72
N ASP A 67 2.74 42.82 6.20
CA ASP A 67 2.47 43.28 4.82
C ASP A 67 2.84 42.24 3.76
N TRP A 68 3.69 41.26 4.11
CA TRP A 68 4.06 40.13 3.27
C TRP A 68 3.12 38.93 3.36
N ALA A 69 1.90 39.04 3.93
CA ALA A 69 0.95 37.95 4.14
C ALA A 69 0.67 37.12 2.88
N ASP A 70 1.62 36.27 2.51
CA ASP A 70 1.73 35.54 1.26
C ASP A 70 1.18 34.14 1.47
N GLY A 71 0.27 33.73 0.59
CA GLY A 71 -0.29 32.40 0.61
C GLY A 71 0.79 31.31 0.51
N SER A 72 1.87 31.55 -0.23
CA SER A 72 2.98 30.60 -0.36
C SER A 72 3.80 30.50 0.93
N ALA A 73 4.12 31.63 1.57
CA ALA A 73 4.75 31.66 2.88
C ALA A 73 3.91 30.95 3.94
N PHE A 74 2.59 31.18 3.95
CA PHE A 74 1.67 30.49 4.86
C PHE A 74 1.68 28.97 4.66
N LEU A 75 1.54 28.50 3.42
CA LEU A 75 1.57 27.06 3.10
C LEU A 75 2.92 26.42 3.44
N SER A 76 4.02 27.15 3.23
CA SER A 76 5.37 26.71 3.62
C SER A 76 5.50 26.57 5.13
N ARG A 77 4.89 27.48 5.90
CA ARG A 77 4.85 27.39 7.36
C ARG A 77 4.00 26.23 7.84
N VAL A 78 2.81 26.01 7.27
CA VAL A 78 1.98 24.84 7.59
C VAL A 78 2.76 23.55 7.32
N ASN A 79 3.41 23.45 6.16
CA ASN A 79 4.27 22.32 5.85
C ASN A 79 5.35 22.13 6.91
N PHE A 80 6.09 23.18 7.27
CA PHE A 80 7.14 23.09 8.29
C PHE A 80 6.64 22.61 9.66
N VAL A 81 5.48 23.10 10.12
CA VAL A 81 4.95 22.79 11.46
C VAL A 81 4.35 21.39 11.56
N PHE A 82 3.78 20.87 10.48
CA PHE A 82 3.01 19.62 10.47
C PHE A 82 3.64 18.47 9.69
N ARG A 83 4.66 18.75 8.87
CA ARG A 83 5.50 17.74 8.22
C ARG A 83 6.11 16.85 9.27
N ASP A 84 6.23 15.57 8.93
CA ASP A 84 7.07 14.67 9.69
C ASP A 84 8.53 14.75 9.19
N PRO A 85 9.48 15.20 10.03
CA PRO A 85 10.88 15.28 9.63
C PRO A 85 11.48 13.90 9.31
N GLN A 86 10.94 12.83 9.90
CA GLN A 86 11.42 11.46 9.77
C GLN A 86 10.58 10.62 8.80
N ALA A 87 9.62 11.20 8.07
CA ALA A 87 8.79 10.48 7.10
C ALA A 87 9.63 9.67 6.12
N LYS A 88 10.60 10.31 5.45
CA LYS A 88 11.48 9.65 4.46
C LYS A 88 12.28 8.50 5.06
N VAL A 89 12.87 8.71 6.24
CA VAL A 89 13.67 7.69 6.94
C VAL A 89 12.80 6.51 7.36
N ARG A 90 11.59 6.76 7.87
CA ARG A 90 10.66 5.69 8.22
C ARG A 90 10.14 4.95 7.00
N ALA A 91 9.85 5.64 5.91
CA ALA A 91 9.45 5.04 4.65
C ALA A 91 10.56 4.12 4.11
N GLN A 92 11.82 4.58 4.13
CA GLN A 92 12.97 3.76 3.74
C GLN A 92 13.09 2.51 4.63
N ARG A 93 13.02 2.66 5.96
CA ARG A 93 13.08 1.50 6.88
C ARG A 93 11.97 0.49 6.62
N LYS A 94 10.75 0.97 6.33
CA LYS A 94 9.63 0.09 5.97
C LYS A 94 9.86 -0.59 4.62
N LEU A 95 10.40 0.13 3.63
CA LEU A 95 10.75 -0.41 2.32
C LEU A 95 11.80 -1.53 2.45
N ASP A 96 12.82 -1.34 3.28
CA ASP A 96 13.89 -2.32 3.52
C ASP A 96 13.37 -3.58 4.23
N ALA A 97 12.39 -3.41 5.13
CA ALA A 97 11.75 -4.49 5.87
C ALA A 97 10.61 -5.18 5.12
N LEU A 98 10.14 -4.61 3.99
CA LEU A 98 8.97 -5.10 3.27
C LEU A 98 9.21 -6.50 2.70
N ARG A 99 8.27 -7.42 2.89
CA ARG A 99 8.31 -8.79 2.34
C ARG A 99 6.92 -9.22 1.90
N GLN A 100 6.83 -10.01 0.83
CA GLN A 100 5.58 -10.54 0.29
C GLN A 100 4.83 -11.36 1.33
N SER A 101 5.54 -12.27 2.01
CA SER A 101 4.94 -13.24 2.92
C SER A 101 3.73 -13.93 2.25
N SER A 102 2.55 -13.91 2.88
CA SER A 102 1.31 -14.46 2.33
C SER A 102 0.49 -13.48 1.48
N LYS A 103 0.95 -12.25 1.27
CA LYS A 103 0.18 -11.21 0.55
C LYS A 103 0.20 -11.46 -0.97
N PRO A 104 -0.92 -11.17 -1.67
CA PRO A 104 -0.94 -11.06 -3.13
C PRO A 104 0.12 -10.08 -3.66
N PHE A 105 0.74 -10.38 -4.81
CA PHE A 105 1.74 -9.50 -5.42
C PHE A 105 1.21 -8.07 -5.62
N LEU A 106 -0.04 -7.90 -6.09
CA LEU A 106 -0.60 -6.58 -6.33
C LEU A 106 -0.66 -5.73 -5.05
N GLU A 107 -1.04 -6.34 -3.92
CA GLU A 107 -1.09 -5.64 -2.63
C GLU A 107 0.32 -5.22 -2.18
N LEU A 108 1.28 -6.14 -2.27
CA LEU A 108 2.69 -5.86 -1.98
C LEU A 108 3.25 -4.75 -2.87
N PHE A 109 2.95 -4.79 -4.16
CA PHE A 109 3.46 -3.85 -5.15
C PHE A 109 2.96 -2.43 -4.87
N MET A 110 1.68 -2.28 -4.53
CA MET A 110 1.12 -0.97 -4.15
C MET A 110 1.78 -0.42 -2.87
N GLU A 111 2.02 -1.27 -1.88
CA GLU A 111 2.73 -0.90 -0.65
C GLU A 111 4.18 -0.49 -0.94
N TRP A 112 4.91 -1.29 -1.72
CA TRP A 112 6.28 -1.01 -2.15
C TRP A 112 6.37 0.32 -2.92
N GLN A 113 5.45 0.57 -3.86
CA GLN A 113 5.45 1.78 -4.68
C GLN A 113 5.18 3.03 -3.83
N SER A 114 4.24 2.95 -2.87
CA SER A 114 3.99 4.06 -1.93
C SER A 114 5.23 4.37 -1.09
N LEU A 115 5.88 3.34 -0.53
CA LEU A 115 7.08 3.49 0.30
C LEU A 115 8.28 4.02 -0.50
N LEU A 116 8.42 3.61 -1.76
CA LEU A 116 9.47 4.12 -2.66
C LEU A 116 9.27 5.62 -2.92
N LEU A 117 8.04 6.07 -3.19
CA LEU A 117 7.74 7.49 -3.38
C LEU A 117 7.94 8.30 -2.09
N GLU A 118 7.48 7.79 -0.95
CA GLU A 118 7.62 8.45 0.35
C GLU A 118 9.08 8.55 0.82
N SER A 119 9.93 7.59 0.47
CA SER A 119 11.38 7.64 0.75
C SER A 119 12.13 8.64 -0.16
N GLY A 120 11.48 9.14 -1.21
CA GLY A 120 12.07 10.05 -2.19
C GLY A 120 12.82 9.34 -3.32
N GLY A 121 12.60 8.04 -3.51
CA GLY A 121 13.31 7.21 -4.47
C GLY A 121 12.81 7.41 -5.91
N SER A 122 13.47 8.26 -6.69
CA SER A 122 13.46 8.15 -8.15
C SER A 122 14.56 7.17 -8.55
N TRP A 123 14.23 5.89 -8.58
CA TRP A 123 15.19 4.83 -8.88
C TRP A 123 15.18 4.47 -10.37
N PRO A 124 16.35 4.15 -10.98
CA PRO A 124 16.39 3.59 -12.31
C PRO A 124 15.73 2.20 -12.32
N ASP A 125 15.20 1.79 -13.47
CA ASP A 125 14.43 0.55 -13.59
C ASP A 125 15.17 -0.69 -13.09
N ASN A 126 16.49 -0.78 -13.33
CA ASN A 126 17.30 -1.88 -12.80
C ASN A 126 17.30 -1.93 -11.27
N ALA A 127 17.41 -0.78 -10.60
CA ALA A 127 17.36 -0.72 -9.14
C ALA A 127 15.96 -1.08 -8.61
N LYS A 128 14.89 -0.66 -9.30
CA LYS A 128 13.53 -1.08 -8.98
C LYS A 128 13.34 -2.60 -9.09
N LYS A 129 13.80 -3.20 -10.19
CA LYS A 129 13.75 -4.67 -10.41
C LYS A 129 14.49 -5.42 -9.28
N ILE A 130 15.71 -4.99 -8.95
CA ILE A 130 16.53 -5.58 -7.88
C ILE A 130 15.86 -5.41 -6.50
N SER A 131 15.24 -4.27 -6.24
CA SER A 131 14.52 -4.07 -4.97
C SER A 131 13.28 -4.95 -4.88
N LEU A 132 12.50 -5.03 -5.96
CA LEU A 132 11.26 -5.79 -5.98
C LEU A 132 11.55 -7.28 -5.79
N ILE A 133 12.53 -7.86 -6.51
CA ILE A 133 12.86 -9.28 -6.39
C ILE A 133 13.30 -9.68 -4.97
N ARG A 134 13.95 -8.77 -4.22
CA ARG A 134 14.38 -9.01 -2.82
C ARG A 134 13.22 -9.12 -1.83
N ILE A 135 12.06 -8.58 -2.18
CA ILE A 135 10.89 -8.58 -1.30
C ILE A 135 9.86 -9.64 -1.70
N LEU A 136 9.99 -10.26 -2.87
CA LEU A 136 9.12 -11.36 -3.30
C LEU A 136 9.33 -12.61 -2.44
N SER A 137 8.34 -13.49 -2.45
CA SER A 137 8.45 -14.84 -1.87
C SER A 137 9.36 -15.72 -2.71
N ASP A 138 10.09 -16.64 -2.07
CA ASP A 138 11.02 -17.56 -2.75
C ASP A 138 10.33 -18.37 -3.86
N GLU A 139 9.08 -18.76 -3.64
CA GLU A 139 8.29 -19.50 -4.63
C GLU A 139 8.01 -18.68 -5.89
N LEU A 140 7.66 -17.40 -5.73
CA LEU A 140 7.44 -16.51 -6.86
C LEU A 140 8.77 -16.18 -7.56
N VAL A 141 9.86 -16.00 -6.81
CA VAL A 141 11.22 -15.84 -7.37
C VAL A 141 11.62 -17.07 -8.19
N GLN A 142 11.37 -18.28 -7.68
CA GLN A 142 11.65 -19.52 -8.38
C GLN A 142 10.82 -19.67 -9.66
N ALA A 143 9.52 -19.33 -9.62
CA ALA A 143 8.67 -19.32 -10.80
C ALA A 143 9.11 -18.29 -11.85
N MET A 144 9.69 -17.17 -11.41
CA MET A 144 10.26 -16.16 -12.29
C MET A 144 11.62 -16.55 -12.89
N ALA A 145 12.32 -17.56 -12.35
CA ALA A 145 13.65 -17.95 -12.83
C ALA A 145 13.64 -18.49 -14.27
N THR A 146 12.51 -19.03 -14.73
CA THR A 146 12.34 -19.54 -16.10
C THR A 146 11.84 -18.48 -17.09
N VAL A 147 11.56 -17.27 -16.61
CA VAL A 147 11.02 -16.18 -17.43
C VAL A 147 12.17 -15.38 -18.02
N PRO A 148 12.16 -15.07 -19.34
CA PRO A 148 13.14 -14.18 -19.95
C PRO A 148 13.19 -12.81 -19.28
N SER A 149 14.39 -12.23 -19.18
CA SER A 149 14.57 -10.88 -18.64
C SER A 149 13.78 -9.87 -19.46
N GLN A 150 13.09 -8.95 -18.77
CA GLN A 150 12.25 -7.94 -19.40
C GLN A 150 13.02 -6.62 -19.58
N PRO A 151 12.80 -5.90 -20.69
CA PRO A 151 13.57 -4.69 -21.00
C PRO A 151 13.25 -3.56 -20.02
N ASP A 152 11.99 -3.32 -19.70
CA ASP A 152 11.53 -2.22 -18.85
C ASP A 152 10.90 -2.74 -17.52
N PHE A 153 10.64 -1.82 -16.60
CA PHE A 153 10.07 -2.17 -15.29
C PHE A 153 8.58 -2.55 -15.33
N GLU A 154 7.79 -1.99 -16.26
CA GLU A 154 6.36 -2.23 -16.35
C GLU A 154 6.05 -3.63 -16.90
N SER A 155 6.75 -4.05 -17.95
CA SER A 155 6.72 -5.41 -18.48
C SER A 155 7.16 -6.43 -17.44
N TYR A 156 8.18 -6.10 -16.64
CA TYR A 156 8.64 -6.94 -15.53
C TYR A 156 7.55 -7.14 -14.46
N CYS A 157 6.87 -6.06 -14.03
CA CYS A 157 5.79 -6.16 -13.06
C CYS A 157 4.58 -6.94 -13.59
N SER A 158 4.27 -6.78 -14.89
CA SER A 158 3.18 -7.50 -15.55
C SER A 158 3.38 -9.01 -15.50
N ILE A 159 4.59 -9.49 -15.77
CA ILE A 159 4.88 -10.93 -15.71
C ILE A 159 4.93 -11.45 -14.28
N ILE A 160 5.43 -10.68 -13.31
CA ILE A 160 5.35 -11.09 -11.90
C ILE A 160 3.89 -11.29 -11.48
N LYS A 161 3.02 -10.34 -11.83
CA LYS A 161 1.58 -10.43 -11.54
C LYS A 161 0.95 -11.68 -12.17
N GLU A 162 1.20 -11.91 -13.46
CA GLU A 162 0.67 -13.07 -14.16
C GLU A 162 1.17 -14.39 -13.53
N THR A 163 2.44 -14.44 -13.15
CA THR A 163 3.04 -15.59 -12.48
C THR A 163 2.40 -15.85 -11.11
N ASP A 164 2.20 -14.81 -10.30
CA ASP A 164 1.54 -14.88 -8.99
C ASP A 164 0.09 -15.42 -9.12
N ASP A 165 -0.66 -14.94 -10.12
CA ASP A 165 -2.04 -15.39 -10.39
C ASP A 165 -2.08 -16.86 -10.83
N ARG A 166 -1.17 -17.27 -11.73
CA ARG A 166 -1.05 -18.68 -12.17
C ARG A 166 -0.69 -19.60 -11.00
N LEU A 167 0.22 -19.17 -10.12
CA LEU A 167 0.66 -19.93 -8.96
C LEU A 167 -0.48 -20.12 -7.95
N LYS A 168 -1.26 -19.08 -7.67
CA LYS A 168 -2.47 -19.18 -6.83
C LYS A 168 -3.50 -20.12 -7.44
N ALA A 169 -3.76 -20.01 -8.75
CA ALA A 169 -4.70 -20.89 -9.45
C ALA A 169 -4.25 -22.37 -9.43
N TYR A 170 -2.95 -22.62 -9.52
CA TYR A 170 -2.37 -23.97 -9.39
C TYR A 170 -2.58 -24.53 -7.96
N LYS A 171 -2.26 -23.74 -6.93
CA LYS A 171 -2.48 -24.14 -5.52
C LYS A 171 -3.94 -24.43 -5.20
N ALA A 172 -4.87 -23.59 -5.66
CA ALA A 172 -6.30 -23.78 -5.44
C ALA A 172 -6.79 -25.11 -6.04
N ARG A 173 -6.32 -25.47 -7.24
CA ARG A 173 -6.61 -26.75 -7.90
C ARG A 173 -6.06 -27.93 -7.12
N ASN A 174 -4.79 -27.88 -6.72
CA ASN A 174 -4.15 -28.98 -5.98
C ASN A 174 -4.77 -29.19 -4.59
N ARG A 175 -5.16 -28.12 -3.89
CA ARG A 175 -5.85 -28.22 -2.59
C ARG A 175 -7.20 -28.94 -2.71
N THR A 176 -7.91 -28.72 -3.82
CA THR A 176 -9.19 -29.35 -4.11
C THR A 176 -9.04 -30.84 -4.48
N GLN A 177 -7.93 -31.22 -5.12
CA GLN A 177 -7.63 -32.61 -5.46
C GLN A 177 -7.14 -33.44 -4.26
N GLY A 178 -6.32 -32.85 -3.36
CA GLY A 178 -5.87 -33.53 -2.14
C GLY A 178 -7.00 -33.89 -1.17
N SER A 179 -8.09 -33.12 -1.16
CA SER A 179 -9.28 -33.42 -0.34
C SER A 179 -10.13 -34.58 -0.88
N LYS A 180 -9.97 -34.98 -2.15
CA LYS A 180 -10.78 -36.05 -2.76
C LYS A 180 -10.13 -37.44 -2.65
N LEU A 181 -8.88 -37.54 -2.18
CA LEU A 181 -8.13 -38.79 -2.10
C LEU A 181 -8.19 -39.49 -0.72
N THR A 182 -8.95 -38.98 0.25
CA THR A 182 -9.09 -39.58 1.60
C THR A 182 -10.41 -40.30 1.84
N THR A 183 -11.27 -40.50 0.83
CA THR A 183 -12.52 -41.27 1.02
C THR A 183 -12.55 -42.48 0.08
N HIS A 184 -12.63 -43.67 0.68
CA HIS A 184 -12.70 -45.03 0.09
C HIS A 184 -11.37 -45.74 -0.20
N HIS A 185 -10.72 -46.22 0.86
CA HIS A 185 -10.16 -47.58 0.83
C HIS A 185 -11.06 -48.47 1.71
N PRO A 186 -11.86 -49.40 1.14
CA PRO A 186 -12.52 -50.41 1.95
C PRO A 186 -11.43 -51.31 2.56
N SER A 187 -11.39 -51.38 3.88
CA SER A 187 -10.47 -52.25 4.61
C SER A 187 -10.79 -53.72 4.28
N LEU A 188 -9.96 -54.35 3.46
CA LEU A 188 -10.01 -55.79 3.12
C LEU A 188 -9.59 -56.72 4.29
N LEU A 189 -9.64 -56.24 5.54
CA LEU A 189 -9.35 -57.05 6.73
C LEU A 189 -10.61 -57.44 7.52
N GLY A 190 -11.80 -56.92 7.16
CA GLY A 190 -13.06 -57.27 7.82
C GLY A 190 -13.76 -58.53 7.28
N SER A 191 -13.38 -59.00 6.09
CA SER A 191 -14.12 -60.07 5.40
C SER A 191 -13.59 -61.48 5.67
N VAL A 192 -12.36 -61.64 6.17
CA VAL A 192 -11.78 -62.97 6.43
C VAL A 192 -12.28 -63.57 7.76
N LEU A 193 -12.69 -62.74 8.72
CA LEU A 193 -13.19 -63.21 10.02
C LEU A 193 -14.66 -63.63 10.02
N GLN A 194 -15.46 -63.24 9.02
CA GLN A 194 -16.86 -63.70 8.89
C GLN A 194 -16.99 -65.05 8.18
N THR A 195 -16.01 -65.44 7.36
CA THR A 195 -16.06 -66.70 6.61
C THR A 195 -15.61 -67.90 7.45
N LEU A 196 -14.78 -67.70 8.48
CA LEU A 196 -14.31 -68.78 9.36
C LEU A 196 -15.36 -69.19 10.41
N HIS A 197 -16.25 -68.29 10.84
CA HIS A 197 -17.29 -68.67 11.80
C HIS A 197 -18.47 -69.44 11.18
N LYS A 198 -18.61 -69.42 9.84
CA LYS A 198 -19.63 -70.20 9.12
C LYS A 198 -19.21 -71.64 8.77
N LEU A 199 -17.94 -72.01 8.95
CA LEU A 199 -17.44 -73.36 8.68
C LEU A 199 -17.35 -74.25 9.94
N GLU A 200 -17.45 -73.69 11.15
CA GLU A 200 -17.49 -74.46 12.40
C GLU A 200 -18.91 -74.85 12.87
N GLN A 201 -19.97 -74.34 12.22
CA GLN A 201 -21.36 -74.70 12.57
C GLN A 201 -22.02 -75.72 11.62
N THR A 202 -21.34 -76.16 10.57
CA THR A 202 -21.85 -77.17 9.61
C THR A 202 -21.28 -78.58 9.82
N THR A 203 -20.53 -78.82 10.89
CA THR A 203 -19.98 -80.15 11.25
C THR A 203 -20.53 -80.73 12.55
N ARG A 204 -21.60 -80.15 13.12
CA ARG A 204 -22.36 -80.77 14.22
C ARG A 204 -23.87 -80.63 14.00
N THR A 205 -24.40 -81.48 13.12
CA THR A 205 -25.73 -82.12 13.21
C THR A 205 -25.77 -83.27 12.22
#